data_AF-A0A482WNX3-F1
#
_entry.id   AF-A0A482WNX3-F1
#
_cell.length_a   1.000
_cell.length_b   1.000
_cell.length_c   1.000
_cell.angle_alpha   90.00
_cell.angle_beta   90.00
_cell.angle_gamma   90.00
#
_symmetry.space_group_name_H-M   'P 1'
#
loop_
_entity.id
_entity.type
_entity.pdbx_description
1 polymer ?
#
loop_
_entity_poly.entity_id
_entity_poly.type
_entity_poly.pdbx_seq_one_letter_code
_entity_poly.pdbx_strand_id
1 'polypeptide(L)'
;MAGTNPFQKYLKTLTVGSKEFKYFDLPALGSQYDKLPYSIRVLLESAVRNCDNFQVRESDVDNVLNWNQGKAAEGVEIAFKPARVILQDLTGVAAVVDFAAMRDAVKVLGGNPDKINPICPSDLVIDHSVQADFVRS
;
A
#
# COMPACT_ATOMS: atom_id res chain seq x y z
N MET A 1 2.48 -10.87 16.52
CA MET A 1 3.34 -11.24 15.37
C MET A 1 2.44 -11.34 14.15
N ALA A 2 2.94 -10.98 12.97
CA ALA A 2 2.17 -11.14 11.73
C ALA A 2 1.80 -12.62 11.55
N GLY A 3 0.51 -12.89 11.33
CA GLY A 3 -0.01 -14.22 11.05
C GLY A 3 0.16 -14.60 9.58
N THR A 4 -0.06 -15.88 9.27
CA THR A 4 -0.18 -16.36 7.89
C THR A 4 -1.37 -15.71 7.22
N ASN A 5 -1.24 -15.32 5.95
CA ASN A 5 -2.34 -14.69 5.21
C ASN A 5 -3.51 -15.69 5.04
N PRO A 6 -4.69 -15.41 5.61
CA PRO A 6 -5.85 -16.31 5.60
C PRO A 6 -6.46 -16.49 4.19
N PHE A 7 -6.18 -15.58 3.27
CA PHE A 7 -6.66 -15.59 1.89
C PHE A 7 -5.73 -16.37 0.94
N GLN A 8 -4.69 -17.04 1.46
CA GLN A 8 -3.73 -17.79 0.64
C GLN A 8 -4.38 -18.90 -0.21
N LYS A 9 -5.56 -19.39 0.18
CA LYS A 9 -6.40 -20.31 -0.61
C LYS A 9 -6.85 -19.75 -1.97
N TYR A 10 -6.84 -18.43 -2.13
CA TYR A 10 -7.20 -17.75 -3.38
C TYR A 10 -6.00 -17.41 -4.26
N LEU A 11 -4.79 -17.83 -3.87
CA LEU A 11 -3.58 -17.61 -4.66
C LEU A 11 -3.57 -18.55 -5.88
N LYS A 12 -3.57 -17.96 -7.08
CA LYS A 12 -3.47 -18.68 -8.36
C LYS A 12 -2.18 -18.33 -9.09
N THR A 13 -1.79 -19.21 -10.02
CA THR A 13 -0.64 -19.00 -10.89
C THR A 13 -1.12 -18.52 -12.26
N LEU A 14 -0.46 -17.48 -12.78
CA LEU A 14 -0.63 -16.95 -14.12
C LEU A 14 0.67 -17.19 -14.91
N THR A 15 0.60 -18.00 -15.96
CA THR A 15 1.75 -18.25 -16.84
C THR A 15 1.71 -17.28 -18.01
N VAL A 16 2.77 -16.49 -18.18
CA VAL A 16 2.94 -15.54 -19.30
C VAL A 16 4.23 -15.91 -20.03
N GLY A 17 4.09 -16.57 -21.18
CA GLY A 17 5.23 -17.14 -21.91
C GLY A 17 5.93 -18.22 -21.08
N SER A 18 7.21 -18.02 -20.81
CA SER A 18 8.03 -18.92 -19.97
C SER A 18 8.09 -18.52 -18.49
N LYS A 19 7.38 -17.46 -18.09
CA LYS A 19 7.40 -16.94 -16.70
C LYS A 19 6.10 -17.28 -15.97
N GLU A 20 6.24 -17.72 -14.74
CA GLU A 20 5.12 -17.91 -13.82
C GLU A 20 5.01 -16.74 -12.84
N PHE A 21 3.80 -16.21 -12.71
CA PHE A 21 3.43 -15.18 -11.75
C PHE A 21 2.37 -15.72 -10.80
N LYS A 22 2.28 -15.16 -9.59
CA LYS A 22 1.21 -15.48 -8.64
C LYS A 22 0.32 -14.26 -8.46
N TYR A 23 -0.98 -14.49 -8.35
CA TYR A 23 -1.96 -13.43 -8.11
C TYR A 23 -3.10 -13.95 -7.21
N PHE A 24 -3.74 -13.05 -6.49
CA PHE A 24 -4.94 -13.40 -5.71
C PHE A 24 -6.18 -13.31 -6.61
N ASP A 25 -6.93 -14.40 -6.71
CA ASP A 25 -8.15 -14.48 -7.50
C ASP A 25 -9.34 -13.88 -6.75
N LEU A 26 -9.48 -12.56 -6.83
CA LEU A 26 -10.53 -11.80 -6.14
C LEU A 26 -11.97 -12.19 -6.51
N PRO A 27 -12.31 -12.55 -7.77
CA PRO A 27 -13.65 -13.04 -8.10
C PRO A 27 -14.10 -14.25 -7.27
N ALA A 28 -13.14 -15.09 -6.83
CA ALA A 28 -13.44 -16.25 -5.99
C ALA A 28 -13.85 -15.88 -4.54
N LEU A 29 -13.77 -14.60 -4.14
CA LEU A 29 -14.26 -14.12 -2.85
C LEU A 29 -15.79 -14.05 -2.80
N GLY A 30 -16.47 -13.96 -3.96
CA GLY A 30 -17.92 -14.05 -4.06
C GLY A 30 -18.54 -13.02 -5.02
N SER A 31 -19.82 -13.20 -5.32
CA SER A 31 -20.60 -12.39 -6.29
C SER A 31 -20.72 -10.89 -5.94
N GLN A 32 -20.32 -10.52 -4.73
CA GLN A 32 -20.26 -9.13 -4.28
C GLN A 32 -19.16 -8.36 -5.02
N TYR A 33 -18.05 -9.04 -5.35
CA TYR A 33 -16.91 -8.50 -6.08
C TYR A 33 -17.34 -7.86 -7.41
N ASP A 34 -18.23 -8.54 -8.15
CA ASP A 34 -18.67 -8.10 -9.48
C ASP A 34 -19.41 -6.75 -9.45
N LYS A 35 -20.01 -6.42 -8.30
CA LYS A 35 -20.74 -5.17 -8.07
C LYS A 35 -19.83 -4.04 -7.61
N LEU A 36 -18.58 -4.30 -7.22
CA LEU A 36 -17.69 -3.27 -6.69
C LEU A 36 -17.21 -2.32 -7.79
N PRO A 37 -17.17 -1.00 -7.54
CA PRO A 37 -16.46 -0.06 -8.39
C PRO A 37 -14.99 -0.45 -8.55
N TYR A 38 -14.40 -0.20 -9.72
CA TYR A 38 -13.00 -0.57 -10.00
C TYR A 38 -11.99 0.02 -9.01
N SER A 39 -12.22 1.24 -8.52
CA SER A 39 -11.40 1.86 -7.48
C SER A 39 -11.38 1.04 -6.19
N ILE A 40 -12.55 0.53 -5.76
CA ILE A 40 -12.68 -0.31 -4.56
C ILE A 40 -12.05 -1.68 -4.77
N ARG A 41 -12.06 -2.23 -6.00
CA ARG A 41 -11.37 -3.50 -6.31
C ARG A 41 -9.86 -3.41 -6.06
N VAL A 42 -9.24 -2.25 -6.29
CA VAL A 42 -7.81 -2.02 -5.99
C VAL A 42 -7.56 -2.03 -4.48
N LEU A 43 -8.45 -1.39 -3.69
CA LEU A 43 -8.37 -1.43 -2.22
C LEU A 43 -8.54 -2.86 -1.70
N LEU A 44 -9.49 -3.61 -2.26
CA LEU A 44 -9.72 -5.01 -1.92
C LEU A 44 -8.50 -5.87 -2.21
N GLU A 45 -7.85 -5.72 -3.38
CA GLU A 45 -6.61 -6.42 -3.72
C GLU A 45 -5.53 -6.16 -2.67
N SER A 46 -5.31 -4.88 -2.35
CA SER A 46 -4.32 -4.47 -1.37
C SER A 46 -4.62 -5.10 0.00
N ALA A 47 -5.87 -5.10 0.43
CA ALA A 47 -6.26 -5.68 1.72
C ALA A 47 -6.04 -7.20 1.74
N VAL A 48 -6.50 -7.92 0.72
CA VAL A 48 -6.36 -9.37 0.58
C VAL A 48 -4.89 -9.79 0.56
N ARG A 49 -4.05 -9.12 -0.26
CA ARG A 49 -2.63 -9.46 -0.40
C ARG A 49 -1.84 -9.20 0.88
N ASN A 50 -2.18 -8.14 1.62
CA ASN A 50 -1.45 -7.72 2.82
C ASN A 50 -2.11 -8.12 4.14
N CYS A 51 -3.13 -8.99 4.11
CA CYS A 51 -3.79 -9.49 5.31
C CYS A 51 -2.82 -10.32 6.14
N ASP A 52 -2.44 -9.77 7.30
CA ASP A 52 -1.51 -10.35 8.26
C ASP A 52 -2.14 -10.55 9.64
N ASN A 53 -3.45 -10.29 9.75
CA ASN A 53 -4.23 -10.30 10.99
C ASN A 53 -3.64 -9.41 12.10
N PHE A 54 -2.87 -8.39 11.71
CA PHE A 54 -2.30 -7.42 12.64
C PHE A 54 -2.52 -5.98 12.15
N GLN A 55 -1.89 -5.61 11.02
CA GLN A 55 -2.09 -4.31 10.36
C GLN A 55 -3.30 -4.32 9.43
N VAL A 56 -3.57 -5.46 8.79
CA VAL A 56 -4.75 -5.66 7.94
C VAL A 56 -5.45 -6.93 8.41
N ARG A 57 -6.69 -6.79 8.88
CA ARG A 57 -7.49 -7.87 9.45
C ARG A 57 -8.44 -8.44 8.41
N GLU A 58 -8.89 -9.68 8.62
CA GLU A 58 -9.95 -10.30 7.82
C GLU A 58 -11.22 -9.44 7.78
N SER A 59 -11.55 -8.79 8.91
CA SER A 59 -12.67 -7.84 8.98
C SER A 59 -12.53 -6.69 8.00
N ASP A 60 -11.32 -6.23 7.71
CA ASP A 60 -11.10 -5.10 6.80
C ASP A 60 -11.37 -5.53 5.36
N VAL A 61 -11.00 -6.77 5.00
CA VAL A 61 -11.33 -7.36 3.70
C VAL A 61 -12.84 -7.52 3.53
N ASP A 62 -13.53 -8.03 4.56
CA ASP A 62 -14.98 -8.17 4.56
C ASP A 62 -15.69 -6.82 4.47
N ASN A 63 -15.18 -5.80 5.16
CA ASN A 63 -15.73 -4.44 5.09
C ASN A 63 -15.63 -3.86 3.67
N VAL A 64 -14.49 -4.04 3.00
CA VAL A 64 -14.30 -3.59 1.61
C VAL A 64 -15.17 -4.40 0.64
N LEU A 65 -15.31 -5.71 0.86
CA LEU A 65 -16.14 -6.57 0.00
C LEU A 65 -17.63 -6.22 0.09
N ASN A 66 -18.10 -5.85 1.29
CA ASN A 66 -19.49 -5.47 1.55
C ASN A 66 -19.78 -3.97 1.33
N TRP A 67 -18.89 -3.23 0.65
CA TRP A 67 -19.00 -1.79 0.39
C TRP A 67 -20.40 -1.33 -0.08
N ASN A 68 -21.01 -2.08 -1.00
CA ASN A 68 -22.30 -1.72 -1.61
C ASN A 68 -23.53 -2.00 -0.74
N GLN A 69 -23.40 -2.73 0.37
CA GLN A 69 -24.56 -3.12 1.20
C GLN A 69 -25.01 -2.03 2.18
N GLY A 70 -24.53 -0.79 2.02
CA GLY A 70 -24.83 0.31 2.96
C GLY A 70 -24.33 0.07 4.39
N LYS A 71 -23.52 -0.98 4.59
CA LYS A 71 -22.91 -1.38 5.87
C LYS A 71 -21.49 -0.89 6.06
N ALA A 72 -20.88 -0.28 5.04
CA ALA A 72 -19.85 0.72 5.31
C ALA A 72 -20.58 1.89 5.99
N ALA A 73 -20.92 1.70 7.26
CA ALA A 73 -21.42 2.76 8.11
C ALA A 73 -20.48 3.94 7.94
N GLU A 74 -21.02 5.15 7.82
CA GLU A 74 -20.20 6.36 7.86
C GLU A 74 -19.17 6.21 9.01
N GLY A 75 -17.88 6.24 8.68
CA GLY A 75 -16.80 6.09 9.65
C GLY A 75 -16.13 4.71 9.77
N VAL A 76 -16.40 3.74 8.88
CA VAL A 76 -15.56 2.53 8.82
C VAL A 76 -14.21 2.86 8.18
N GLU A 77 -13.15 2.80 8.97
CA GLU A 77 -11.77 2.94 8.50
C GLU A 77 -11.30 1.65 7.79
N ILE A 78 -10.51 1.81 6.72
CA ILE A 78 -9.98 0.71 5.93
C ILE A 78 -8.47 0.87 5.83
N ALA A 79 -7.73 -0.21 6.12
CA ALA A 79 -6.29 -0.25 5.92
C ALA A 79 -5.95 -0.33 4.42
N PHE A 80 -5.09 0.58 3.95
CA PHE A 80 -4.58 0.58 2.57
C PHE A 80 -3.06 0.60 2.57
N LYS A 81 -2.45 -0.34 1.82
CA LYS A 81 -1.01 -0.49 1.68
C LYS A 81 -0.64 -0.30 0.20
N PRO A 82 -0.31 0.93 -0.22
CA PRO A 82 0.05 1.21 -1.60
C PRO A 82 1.30 0.44 -2.01
N ALA A 83 1.42 0.16 -3.32
CA ALA A 83 2.55 -0.61 -3.85
C ALA A 83 3.86 0.18 -3.91
N ARG A 84 3.80 1.52 -3.99
CA ARG A 84 4.94 2.44 -4.03
C ARG A 84 4.53 3.83 -3.56
N VAL A 85 5.51 4.66 -3.23
CA VAL A 85 5.32 6.07 -2.88
C VAL A 85 6.04 6.94 -3.92
N ILE A 86 5.41 8.05 -4.31
CA ILE A 86 6.07 9.10 -5.09
C ILE A 86 6.13 10.38 -4.25
N LEU A 87 7.29 11.01 -4.21
CA LEU A 87 7.53 12.26 -3.51
C LEU A 87 7.96 13.32 -4.52
N GLN A 88 7.55 14.55 -4.28
CA GLN A 88 8.12 15.75 -4.91
C GLN A 88 9.18 16.34 -3.99
N ASP A 89 10.04 17.22 -4.49
CA ASP A 89 11.24 17.72 -3.81
C ASP A 89 10.99 18.38 -2.45
N LEU A 90 10.00 19.25 -2.31
CA LEU A 90 9.74 19.96 -1.05
C LEU A 90 9.31 19.01 0.08
N THR A 91 8.41 18.05 -0.19
CA THR A 91 8.00 17.06 0.81
C THR A 91 8.99 15.91 0.94
N GLY A 92 9.73 15.62 -0.13
CA GLY A 92 10.75 14.58 -0.20
C GLY A 92 11.95 14.90 0.68
N VAL A 93 12.42 16.15 0.67
CA VAL A 93 13.52 16.58 1.54
C VAL A 93 13.13 16.44 3.02
N ALA A 94 11.94 16.91 3.41
CA ALA A 94 11.44 16.73 4.78
C ALA A 94 11.36 15.24 5.18
N ALA A 95 10.82 14.39 4.31
CA ALA A 95 10.74 12.96 4.57
C ALA A 95 12.12 12.30 4.76
N VAL A 96 13.13 12.69 3.95
CA VAL A 96 14.51 12.18 4.10
C VAL A 96 15.14 12.66 5.40
N VAL A 97 14.88 13.90 5.81
CA VAL A 97 15.33 14.43 7.11
C VAL A 97 14.70 13.63 8.26
N ASP A 98 13.42 13.29 8.18
CA ASP A 98 12.75 12.43 9.17
C ASP A 98 13.41 11.04 9.24
N PHE A 99 13.74 10.43 8.10
CA PHE A 99 14.48 9.16 8.07
C PHE A 99 15.85 9.27 8.74
N ALA A 100 16.59 10.36 8.51
CA ALA A 100 17.87 10.60 9.18
C ALA A 100 17.69 10.75 10.69
N ALA A 101 16.71 11.54 11.14
CA ALA A 101 16.42 11.74 12.56
C ALA A 101 16.00 10.44 13.25
N MET A 102 15.17 9.61 12.60
CA MET A 102 14.80 8.30 13.10
C MET A 102 15.99 7.35 13.23
N ARG A 103 16.92 7.37 12.28
CA ARG A 103 18.16 6.58 12.35
C ARG A 103 19.02 6.97 13.55
N ASP A 104 19.20 8.26 13.77
CA ASP A 104 19.94 8.77 14.93
C ASP A 104 19.26 8.38 16.24
N ALA A 105 17.92 8.53 16.33
CA ALA A 105 17.15 8.12 17.50
C ALA A 105 17.31 6.62 17.80
N VAL A 106 17.20 5.75 16.79
CA VAL A 106 17.38 4.31 16.95
C VAL A 106 18.80 3.96 17.41
N LYS A 107 19.82 4.67 16.89
CA LYS A 107 21.22 4.50 17.32
C LYS A 107 21.41 4.85 18.79
N VAL A 108 20.85 5.99 19.24
CA VAL A 108 20.92 6.43 20.65
C VAL A 108 20.25 5.43 21.58
N LEU A 109 19.15 4.81 21.15
CA LEU A 109 18.45 3.76 21.90
C LEU A 109 19.12 2.37 21.82
N GLY A 110 20.30 2.25 21.19
CA GLY A 110 21.04 1.00 21.06
C GLY A 110 20.47 0.01 20.04
N GLY A 111 19.54 0.45 19.19
CA GLY A 111 18.99 -0.35 18.10
C GLY A 111 19.87 -0.33 16.84
N ASN A 112 19.45 -1.07 15.80
CA ASN A 112 20.11 -1.05 14.50
C ASN A 112 19.47 0.04 13.59
N PRO A 113 20.18 1.12 13.23
CA PRO A 113 19.68 2.19 12.36
C PRO A 113 19.33 1.72 10.94
N ASP A 114 19.96 0.66 10.44
CA ASP A 114 19.70 0.12 9.11
C ASP A 114 18.30 -0.51 8.97
N LYS A 115 17.58 -0.68 10.09
CA LYS A 115 16.15 -1.05 10.05
C LYS A 115 15.26 0.11 9.60
N ILE A 116 15.75 1.34 9.64
CA ILE A 116 15.00 2.53 9.21
C ILE A 116 15.28 2.76 7.71
N ASN A 117 14.46 2.11 6.89
CA ASN A 117 14.48 2.18 5.44
C ASN A 117 13.05 2.13 4.88
N PRO A 118 12.79 2.71 3.68
CA PRO A 118 11.50 2.57 3.01
C PRO A 118 11.14 1.09 2.78
N ILE A 119 9.91 0.71 3.13
CA ILE A 119 9.42 -0.67 2.99
C ILE A 119 8.87 -1.00 1.60
N CYS A 120 8.60 0.01 0.79
CA CYS A 120 8.14 -0.10 -0.59
C CYS A 120 8.99 0.82 -1.48
N PRO A 121 9.00 0.60 -2.80
CA PRO A 121 9.69 1.48 -3.74
C PRO A 121 9.24 2.93 -3.55
N SER A 122 10.20 3.84 -3.51
CA SER A 122 9.97 5.27 -3.37
C SER A 122 10.71 6.03 -4.46
N ASP A 123 9.95 6.81 -5.25
CA ASP A 123 10.48 7.63 -6.33
C ASP A 123 10.46 9.11 -5.90
N LEU A 124 11.58 9.81 -5.97
CA LEU A 124 11.67 11.26 -5.71
C LEU A 124 11.83 12.00 -7.03
N VAL A 125 10.89 12.89 -7.33
CA VAL A 125 10.91 13.76 -8.51
C VAL A 125 11.26 15.18 -8.08
N ILE A 126 12.24 15.79 -8.74
CA ILE A 126 12.60 17.19 -8.53
C ILE A 126 12.00 18.00 -9.67
N ASP A 127 10.88 18.66 -9.39
CA ASP A 127 10.11 19.42 -10.36
C ASP A 127 9.63 20.78 -9.83
N HIS A 128 9.66 21.04 -8.52
CA HIS A 128 9.24 22.32 -7.91
C HIS A 128 10.38 23.32 -7.67
N SER A 129 11.61 22.96 -8.02
CA SER A 129 12.80 23.78 -7.76
C SER A 129 13.18 24.76 -8.87
N VAL A 130 12.61 24.60 -10.07
CA VAL A 130 12.91 25.48 -11.22
C VAL A 130 11.87 26.59 -11.32
N GLN A 131 12.33 27.84 -11.38
CA GLN A 131 11.50 29.02 -11.58
C GLN A 131 11.71 29.57 -13.00
N ALA A 132 10.64 30.10 -13.61
CA ALA A 132 10.71 30.74 -14.92
C ALA A 132 11.15 32.21 -14.78
N ASP A 133 12.42 32.42 -14.40
CA ASP A 133 12.97 33.76 -14.18
C ASP A 133 13.04 34.59 -15.47
N PHE A 134 13.16 33.91 -16.61
CA PHE A 134 13.15 34.52 -17.93
C PHE A 134 12.09 33.85 -18.80
N VAL A 135 11.18 34.66 -19.33
CA VAL A 135 10.21 34.25 -20.35
C VAL A 135 10.36 35.14 -21.57
N ARG A 136 10.19 34.57 -22.76
CA ARG A 136 10.25 35.32 -24.02
C ARG A 136 9.06 36.29 -24.04
N SER A 137 9.36 37.58 -24.20
CA SER A 137 8.35 38.62 -24.49
C SER A 137 7.94 38.61 -25.96
#